data_AF-A0A3B0W2H4-F1
#
_entry.id   AF-A0A3B0W2H4-F1
#
_cell.length_a   1.000
_cell.length_b   1.000
_cell.length_c   1.000
_cell.angle_alpha   90.00
_cell.angle_beta   90.00
_cell.angle_gamma   90.00
#
_symmetry.space_group_name_H-M   'P 1'
#
loop_
_entity.id
_entity.type
_entity.pdbx_description
1 polymer ?
#
loop_
_entity_poly.entity_id
_entity_poly.type
_entity_poly.pdbx_seq_one_letter_code
_entity_poly.pdbx_strand_id
1 'polypeptide(L)'
;MNPIEMSREVMAAISYTYDLESYSPSELRSLFDDWLSEIESLVIRFVNSQRQVDPDTIAVHLNLKRSTIIFILGKLVREGRISMHATGTKPDSITKIAGKGKIQKLRRKK
;
A
#
# COMPACT_ATOMS: atom_id res chain seq x y z
N MET A 1 -11.94 38.95 12.01
CA MET A 1 -12.24 38.24 10.75
C MET A 1 -13.20 39.09 9.94
N ASN A 2 -12.86 39.38 8.69
CA ASN A 2 -13.73 40.15 7.81
C ASN A 2 -14.83 39.23 7.24
N PRO A 3 -16.12 39.65 7.23
CA PRO A 3 -17.21 38.86 6.64
C PRO A 3 -16.97 38.40 5.19
N ILE A 4 -16.19 39.18 4.42
CA ILE A 4 -15.83 38.88 3.04
C ILE A 4 -14.78 37.75 2.95
N GLU A 5 -13.91 37.60 3.96
CA GLU A 5 -12.93 36.51 4.01
C GLU A 5 -13.62 35.17 4.30
N MET A 6 -14.56 35.15 5.24
CA MET A 6 -15.34 33.96 5.58
C MET A 6 -16.18 33.48 4.39
N SER A 7 -16.83 34.40 3.66
CA SER A 7 -17.62 34.03 2.47
C SER A 7 -16.75 33.48 1.35
N ARG A 8 -15.52 33.97 1.18
CA ARG A 8 -14.56 33.42 0.21
C ARG A 8 -14.11 32.01 0.57
N GLU A 9 -13.84 31.75 1.84
CA GLU A 9 -13.41 30.42 2.30
C GLU A 9 -14.52 29.38 2.13
N VAL A 10 -15.76 29.75 2.48
CA VAL A 10 -16.95 28.91 2.25
C VAL A 10 -17.16 28.65 0.76
N MET A 11 -17.05 29.68 -0.09
CA MET A 11 -17.17 29.50 -1.54
C MET A 11 -16.04 28.67 -2.13
N ALA A 12 -14.80 28.80 -1.64
CA ALA A 12 -13.67 27.97 -2.06
C ALA A 12 -13.86 26.50 -1.67
N ALA A 13 -14.39 26.23 -0.47
CA ALA A 13 -14.74 24.89 -0.03
C ALA A 13 -15.88 24.30 -0.89
N ILE A 14 -16.90 25.09 -1.21
CA ILE A 14 -18.01 24.68 -2.11
C ILE A 14 -17.48 24.38 -3.51
N SER A 15 -16.63 25.24 -4.08
CA SER A 15 -16.03 25.01 -5.40
C SER A 15 -15.20 23.73 -5.43
N TYR A 16 -14.39 23.50 -4.39
CA TYR A 16 -13.60 22.28 -4.25
C TYR A 16 -14.48 21.02 -4.15
N THR A 17 -15.59 21.07 -3.40
CA THR A 17 -16.55 19.97 -3.33
C THR A 17 -17.28 19.74 -4.66
N TYR A 18 -17.62 20.81 -5.38
CA TYR A 18 -18.29 20.74 -6.67
C TYR A 18 -17.38 20.15 -7.75
N ASP A 19 -16.10 20.50 -7.74
CA ASP A 19 -15.09 19.90 -8.62
C ASP A 19 -15.00 18.40 -8.37
N LEU A 20 -14.94 17.95 -7.11
CA LEU A 20 -14.94 16.52 -6.75
C LEU A 20 -16.19 15.75 -7.20
N GLU A 21 -17.37 16.38 -7.14
CA GLU A 21 -18.62 15.80 -7.66
C GLU A 21 -18.70 15.83 -9.19
N SER A 22 -18.05 16.81 -9.83
CA SER A 22 -18.02 16.97 -11.29
C SER A 22 -17.08 15.97 -12.00
N TYR A 23 -16.10 15.39 -11.31
CA TYR A 23 -15.08 14.55 -11.95
C TYR A 23 -15.53 13.11 -12.22
N SER A 24 -16.67 12.66 -11.71
CA SER A 24 -17.10 11.26 -11.90
C SER A 24 -18.62 11.14 -11.82
N PRO A 25 -19.31 10.86 -12.94
CA PRO A 25 -20.69 10.39 -12.92
C PRO A 25 -20.86 9.26 -11.90
N SER A 26 -22.03 9.18 -11.25
CA SER A 26 -22.33 8.15 -10.23
C SER A 26 -22.00 6.72 -10.68
N GLU A 27 -22.13 6.44 -11.98
CA GLU A 27 -21.76 5.19 -12.62
C GLU A 27 -20.26 4.87 -12.51
N LEU A 28 -19.38 5.84 -12.77
CA LEU A 28 -17.93 5.66 -12.66
C LEU A 28 -17.48 5.43 -11.22
N ARG A 29 -18.16 6.07 -10.26
CA ARG A 29 -17.91 5.82 -8.83
C ARG A 29 -18.24 4.38 -8.44
N SER A 30 -19.36 3.84 -8.90
CA SER A 30 -19.71 2.43 -8.69
C SER A 30 -18.65 1.48 -9.27
N LEU A 31 -18.17 1.75 -10.49
CA LEU A 31 -17.11 0.93 -11.11
C LEU A 31 -15.81 0.95 -10.31
N PHE A 32 -15.44 2.11 -9.76
CA PHE A 32 -14.28 2.23 -8.89
C PHE A 32 -14.47 1.44 -7.59
N ASP A 33 -15.65 1.53 -6.97
CA ASP A 33 -15.97 0.82 -5.73
C ASP A 33 -15.97 -0.69 -5.94
N ASP A 34 -16.54 -1.17 -7.06
CA ASP A 34 -16.54 -2.59 -7.45
C ASP A 34 -15.12 -3.10 -7.67
N TRP A 35 -14.31 -2.36 -8.44
CA TRP A 35 -12.90 -2.69 -8.67
C TRP A 35 -12.11 -2.71 -7.36
N LEU A 36 -12.30 -1.70 -6.49
CA LEU A 36 -11.61 -1.63 -5.20
C LEU A 36 -11.99 -2.81 -4.30
N SER A 37 -13.27 -3.19 -4.28
CA SER A 37 -13.78 -4.34 -3.52
C SER A 37 -13.13 -5.65 -3.98
N GLU A 38 -12.92 -5.82 -5.29
CA GLU A 38 -12.23 -6.99 -5.84
C GLU A 38 -10.75 -7.01 -5.43
N ILE A 39 -10.05 -5.88 -5.51
CA ILE A 39 -8.66 -5.76 -5.05
C ILE A 39 -8.56 -6.09 -3.55
N GLU A 40 -9.46 -5.56 -2.73
CA GLU A 40 -9.51 -5.87 -1.29
C GLU A 40 -9.71 -7.36 -1.03
N SER A 41 -10.58 -8.00 -1.79
CA SER A 41 -10.82 -9.44 -1.70
C SER A 41 -9.56 -10.25 -2.05
N LEU A 42 -8.81 -9.83 -3.07
CA LEU A 42 -7.53 -10.44 -3.43
C LEU A 42 -6.48 -10.27 -2.32
N VAL A 43 -6.39 -9.08 -1.73
CA VAL A 43 -5.47 -8.81 -0.60
C VAL A 43 -5.82 -9.69 0.60
N ILE A 44 -7.11 -9.81 0.96
CA ILE A 44 -7.56 -10.68 2.06
C ILE A 44 -7.16 -12.13 1.79
N ARG A 45 -7.43 -12.64 0.57
CA ARG A 45 -7.04 -14.00 0.19
C ARG A 45 -5.53 -14.22 0.28
N PHE A 46 -4.75 -13.24 -0.17
CA PHE A 46 -3.29 -13.31 -0.10
C PHE A 46 -2.81 -13.37 1.35
N VAL A 47 -3.31 -12.48 2.21
CA VAL A 47 -2.94 -12.41 3.62
C VAL A 47 -3.36 -13.67 4.37
N ASN A 48 -4.54 -14.21 4.11
CA ASN A 48 -5.00 -15.45 4.75
C ASN A 48 -4.22 -16.69 4.30
N SER A 49 -3.61 -16.65 3.10
CA SER A 49 -2.82 -17.78 2.59
C SER A 49 -1.43 -17.89 3.22
N GLN A 50 -0.94 -16.84 3.89
CA GLN A 50 0.43 -16.76 4.42
C GLN A 50 0.44 -16.36 5.89
N ARG A 51 1.37 -16.92 6.69
CA ARG A 51 1.47 -16.60 8.13
C ARG A 51 2.07 -15.23 8.42
N GLN A 52 2.92 -14.73 7.53
CA GLN A 52 3.53 -13.40 7.58
C GLN A 52 3.52 -12.85 6.17
N VAL A 53 3.14 -11.58 6.03
CA VAL A 53 2.99 -10.95 4.73
C VAL A 53 3.73 -9.62 4.74
N ASP A 54 4.63 -9.46 3.77
CA ASP A 54 5.33 -8.20 3.50
C ASP A 54 4.54 -7.40 2.45
N PRO A 55 4.18 -6.13 2.72
CA PRO A 55 3.48 -5.27 1.76
C PRO A 55 4.15 -5.18 0.38
N ASP A 56 5.48 -5.28 0.32
CA ASP A 56 6.21 -5.27 -0.95
C ASP A 56 5.93 -6.52 -1.79
N THR A 57 5.69 -7.67 -1.14
CA THR A 57 5.33 -8.91 -1.83
C THR A 57 3.92 -8.83 -2.43
N ILE A 58 2.96 -8.26 -1.70
CA ILE A 58 1.59 -8.08 -2.22
C ILE A 58 1.60 -7.09 -3.41
N ALA A 59 2.39 -6.02 -3.31
CA ALA A 59 2.52 -5.02 -4.36
C ALA A 59 3.00 -5.62 -5.69
N VAL A 60 4.03 -6.49 -5.63
CA VAL A 60 4.50 -7.24 -6.81
C VAL A 60 3.42 -8.20 -7.31
N HIS A 61 2.75 -8.94 -6.42
CA HIS A 61 1.74 -9.93 -6.80
C HIS A 61 0.53 -9.30 -7.51
N LEU A 62 0.06 -8.14 -7.04
CA LEU A 62 -1.08 -7.44 -7.60
C LEU A 62 -0.70 -6.38 -8.65
N ASN A 63 0.59 -6.23 -8.96
CA ASN A 63 1.12 -5.19 -9.83
C ASN A 63 0.65 -3.77 -9.45
N LEU A 64 0.67 -3.48 -8.15
CA LEU A 64 0.28 -2.18 -7.57
C LEU A 64 1.46 -1.53 -6.85
N LYS A 65 1.38 -0.22 -6.64
CA LYS A 65 2.39 0.48 -5.83
C LYS A 65 2.29 0.05 -4.37
N ARG A 66 3.44 -0.05 -3.71
CA ARG A 66 3.54 -0.31 -2.27
C ARG A 66 2.65 0.61 -1.43
N SER A 67 2.62 1.91 -1.74
CA SER A 67 1.79 2.90 -1.05
C SER A 67 0.30 2.55 -1.10
N THR A 68 -0.16 2.03 -2.25
CA THR A 68 -1.55 1.60 -2.45
C THR A 68 -1.86 0.38 -1.59
N ILE A 69 -0.96 -0.61 -1.53
CA ILE A 69 -1.11 -1.78 -0.67
C ILE A 69 -1.15 -1.39 0.81
N ILE A 70 -0.25 -0.51 1.26
CA ILE A 70 -0.23 -0.03 2.65
C ILE A 70 -1.57 0.65 2.98
N PHE A 71 -2.10 1.48 2.07
CA PHE A 71 -3.40 2.11 2.23
C PHE A 71 -4.53 1.08 2.38
N ILE A 72 -4.59 0.08 1.49
CA ILE A 72 -5.61 -0.98 1.52
C ILE A 72 -5.52 -1.81 2.79
N LEU A 73 -4.33 -2.25 3.19
CA LEU A 73 -4.13 -2.99 4.44
C LEU A 73 -4.59 -2.18 5.65
N GLY A 74 -4.25 -0.89 5.70
CA GLY A 74 -4.72 0.02 6.74
C GLY A 74 -6.24 0.17 6.75
N LYS A 75 -6.88 0.23 5.58
CA LYS A 75 -8.35 0.25 5.45
C LYS A 75 -8.96 -1.04 6.02
N LEU A 76 -8.48 -2.19 5.59
CA LEU A 76 -8.99 -3.49 6.02
C LEU A 76 -8.85 -3.73 7.53
N VAL A 77 -7.76 -3.25 8.15
CA VAL A 77 -7.58 -3.29 9.61
C VAL A 77 -8.59 -2.39 10.32
N ARG A 78 -8.81 -1.16 9.85
CA ARG A 78 -9.81 -0.25 10.43
C ARG A 78 -11.23 -0.81 10.34
N GLU A 79 -11.53 -1.53 9.27
CA GLU A 79 -12.81 -2.21 9.05
C GLU A 79 -12.93 -3.54 9.81
N GLY A 80 -11.87 -3.99 10.50
CA GLY A 80 -11.86 -5.26 11.24
C GLY A 80 -11.88 -6.50 10.35
N ARG A 81 -11.62 -6.36 9.05
CA ARG A 81 -11.64 -7.45 8.06
C ARG A 81 -10.39 -8.31 8.10
N ILE A 82 -9.28 -7.75 8.61
CA ILE A 82 -8.03 -8.46 8.87
C ILE A 82 -7.44 -7.99 10.22
N SER A 83 -6.66 -8.87 10.86
CA SER A 83 -5.82 -8.50 12.00
C SER A 83 -4.36 -8.53 11.58
N MET A 84 -3.62 -7.47 11.89
CA MET A 84 -2.22 -7.34 11.49
C MET A 84 -1.38 -6.87 12.67
N HIS A 85 -0.26 -7.57 12.92
CA HIS A 85 0.73 -7.17 13.90
C HIS A 85 2.03 -6.82 13.19
N ALA A 86 2.47 -5.57 13.33
CA ALA A 86 3.75 -5.14 12.78
C ALA A 86 4.88 -5.80 13.59
N THR A 87 5.65 -6.68 12.95
CA THR A 87 6.91 -7.19 13.49
C THR A 87 8.03 -6.38 12.85
N GLY A 88 8.51 -5.36 13.56
CA GLY A 88 9.63 -4.56 13.10
C GLY A 88 10.91 -5.40 13.06
N THR A 89 11.33 -5.82 11.87
CA THR A 89 12.71 -6.21 11.65
C THR A 89 13.49 -4.93 11.35
N LYS A 90 14.42 -4.56 12.23
CA LYS A 90 15.39 -3.48 11.96
C LYS A 90 16.06 -3.73 10.59
N PRO A 91 16.35 -2.68 9.80
CA PRO A 91 16.97 -2.83 8.49
C PRO A 91 18.44 -3.34 8.51
N ASP A 92 18.98 -3.75 9.66
CA ASP A 92 20.43 -3.97 9.85
C ASP A 92 20.97 -5.36 9.44
N SER A 93 20.30 -6.11 8.56
CA SER A 93 20.77 -7.49 8.22
C SER A 93 21.10 -7.75 6.75
N ILE A 94 20.84 -6.82 5.83
CA ILE A 94 21.04 -7.09 4.39
C ILE A 94 22.53 -7.08 3.99
N THR A 95 23.45 -6.56 4.82
CA THR A 95 24.88 -6.44 4.49
C THR A 95 25.80 -7.57 4.97
N LYS A 96 25.31 -8.65 5.61
CA LYS A 96 26.19 -9.76 6.08
C LYS A 96 26.16 -11.05 5.25
N ILE A 97 25.49 -11.09 4.10
CA ILE A 97 25.40 -12.30 3.26
C ILE A 97 26.26 -12.24 1.97
N ALA A 98 27.15 -11.25 1.83
CA ALA A 98 28.13 -11.20 0.76
C ALA A 98 29.55 -11.36 1.33
N GLY A 99 30.00 -12.61 1.53
CA GLY A 99 31.38 -12.83 1.97
C GLY A 99 31.72 -14.19 2.57
N LYS A 100 31.18 -15.30 2.07
CA LYS A 100 31.75 -16.64 2.32
C LYS A 100 31.86 -17.45 1.03
N GLY A 101 32.55 -16.88 0.05
CA GLY A 101 33.13 -17.64 -1.05
C GLY A 101 34.47 -18.25 -0.61
N LYS A 102 34.45 -19.52 -0.21
CA LYS A 102 35.66 -20.33 -0.04
C LYS A 102 36.39 -20.43 -1.38
N ILE A 103 37.58 -19.84 -1.50
CA ILE A 103 38.54 -20.23 -2.56
C ILE A 103 39.54 -21.20 -1.92
N GLN A 104 39.28 -22.49 -2.08
CA GLN A 104 40.26 -23.54 -1.84
C GLN A 104 40.63 -24.15 -3.20
N LYS A 105 41.96 -24.30 -3.39
CA LYS A 105 42.70 -25.07 -4.42
C LYS A 105 43.30 -24.21 -5.53
N LEU A 106 44.63 -24.10 -5.51
CA LEU A 106 45.44 -24.84 -6.48
C LEU A 106 46.85 -25.10 -5.91
N ARG A 107 47.15 -26.39 -5.68
CA ARG A 107 48.53 -26.90 -5.50
C ARG A 107 49.26 -26.70 -6.83
N ARG A 108 50.44 -26.09 -6.83
CA ARG A 108 51.48 -26.38 -7.82
C ARG A 108 52.65 -27.05 -7.11
N LYS A 109 52.81 -28.35 -7.37
CA LYS A 109 54.08 -29.08 -7.25
C LYS A 109 54.61 -29.25 -8.67
N LYS A 110 55.71 -28.60 -8.99
CA LYS A 110 56.92 -29.17 -9.60
C LYS A 110 57.89 -28.03 -9.91
#